data_AF-A0A9P5Q4N3-F1
#
_entry.id   AF-A0A9P5Q4N3-F1
#
_cell.length_a   1.000
_cell.length_b   1.000
_cell.length_c   1.000
_cell.angle_alpha   90.00
_cell.angle_beta   90.00
_cell.angle_gamma   90.00
#
_symmetry.space_group_name_H-M   'P 1'
#
loop_
_entity.id
_entity.type
_entity.pdbx_description
1 polymer ?
#
loop_
_entity_poly.entity_id
_entity_poly.type
_entity_poly.pdbx_seq_one_letter_code
_entity_poly.pdbx_strand_id
1 'polypeptide(L)'
;MFSLRPVSAFILAVSTASVLAGTFVSPAAFSTISSSAEFDFTWVSTRYFKESSQSISVLLAPNANFPLEGIVLVKDLIATAPGVGEAGPTYSASLTPEFVASSSHTGDFVLVVIEDYFAYGGNPAMSVEYQTITL
;
A
#
# COMPACT_ATOMS: atom_id res chain seq x y z
N MET A 1 26.59 24.90 49.10
CA MET A 1 25.20 24.41 48.97
C MET A 1 24.83 24.53 47.49
N PHE A 2 25.00 23.46 46.71
CA PHE A 2 24.63 23.44 45.29
C PHE A 2 23.71 22.24 45.06
N SER A 3 22.48 22.55 44.67
CA SER A 3 21.43 21.57 44.36
C SER A 3 21.47 21.30 42.86
N LEU A 4 21.82 20.07 42.48
CA LEU A 4 21.71 19.58 41.10
C LEU A 4 20.27 19.12 40.86
N ARG A 5 19.53 19.86 40.02
CA ARG A 5 18.21 19.44 39.55
C ARG A 5 18.38 18.37 38.46
N PRO A 6 17.62 17.26 38.50
CA PRO A 6 17.67 16.29 37.42
C PRO A 6 17.02 16.86 36.16
N VAL A 7 17.75 16.82 35.05
CA VAL A 7 17.22 17.08 33.71
C VAL A 7 16.25 15.96 33.38
N SER A 8 14.96 16.29 33.32
CA SER A 8 13.92 15.37 32.87
C SER A 8 14.11 15.13 31.38
N ALA A 9 14.75 14.01 31.03
CA ALA A 9 14.89 13.58 29.64
C ALA A 9 13.52 13.13 29.13
N PHE A 10 12.90 13.96 28.30
CA PHE A 10 11.69 13.62 27.57
C PHE A 10 12.07 12.60 26.49
N ILE A 11 11.93 11.31 26.78
CA ILE A 11 12.16 10.25 25.80
C ILE A 11 10.98 10.25 24.83
N LEU A 12 11.20 10.79 23.62
CA LEU A 12 10.27 10.65 22.51
C LEU A 12 10.33 9.18 22.04
N ALA A 13 9.44 8.35 22.57
CA ALA A 13 9.27 6.99 22.08
C ALA A 13 8.65 7.08 20.68
N VAL A 14 9.47 6.97 19.64
CA VAL A 14 9.00 6.73 18.28
C VAL A 14 8.50 5.28 18.26
N SER A 15 7.21 5.09 18.53
CA SER A 15 6.56 3.79 18.39
C SER A 15 6.51 3.46 16.91
N THR A 16 7.42 2.60 16.44
CA THR A 16 7.25 1.89 15.18
C THR A 16 6.12 0.89 15.38
N ALA A 17 4.88 1.31 15.16
CA ALA A 17 3.77 0.39 15.05
C ALA A 17 4.03 -0.46 13.79
N SER A 18 4.45 -1.70 13.98
CA SER A 18 4.48 -2.69 12.91
C SER A 18 3.03 -3.01 12.58
N VAL A 19 2.47 -2.30 11.61
CA VAL A 19 1.16 -2.65 11.08
C VAL A 19 1.33 -3.92 10.25
N LEU A 20 0.48 -4.91 10.51
CA LEU A 20 0.34 -6.06 9.63
C LEU A 20 0.12 -5.56 8.20
N ALA A 21 0.80 -6.13 7.20
CA ALA A 21 0.57 -5.77 5.80
C ALA A 21 -0.73 -6.40 5.30
N GLY A 22 -1.51 -5.63 4.55
CA GLY A 22 -2.58 -6.07 3.66
C GLY A 22 -2.21 -7.30 2.84
N THR A 23 -3.24 -7.98 2.34
CA THR A 23 -3.10 -9.23 1.62
C THR A 23 -3.54 -9.06 0.18
N PHE A 24 -2.61 -9.27 -0.74
CA PHE A 24 -2.94 -9.41 -2.16
C PHE A 24 -3.65 -10.75 -2.38
N VAL A 25 -4.84 -10.69 -2.99
CA VAL A 25 -5.57 -11.87 -3.48
C VAL A 25 -5.30 -12.06 -4.96
N SER A 26 -5.27 -10.95 -5.71
CA SER A 26 -4.93 -10.93 -7.14
C SER A 26 -4.28 -9.58 -7.51
N PRO A 27 -3.31 -9.56 -8.44
CA PRO A 27 -2.59 -10.72 -8.94
C PRO A 27 -1.77 -11.42 -7.86
N ALA A 28 -1.63 -12.74 -7.97
CA ALA A 28 -0.80 -13.51 -7.06
C ALA A 28 0.68 -13.16 -7.23
N ALA A 29 1.48 -13.38 -6.19
CA ALA A 29 2.91 -13.15 -6.25
C ALA A 29 3.56 -13.87 -7.44
N PHE A 30 4.38 -13.13 -8.17
CA PHE A 30 5.11 -13.60 -9.36
C PHE A 30 4.22 -14.06 -10.51
N SER A 31 2.93 -13.69 -10.53
CA SER A 31 2.08 -13.97 -11.69
C SER A 31 2.48 -13.10 -12.88
N THR A 32 2.31 -13.65 -14.09
CA THR A 32 2.50 -12.91 -15.34
C THR A 32 1.19 -12.23 -15.77
N ILE A 33 1.23 -10.91 -16.00
CA ILE A 33 0.14 -10.15 -16.61
C ILE A 33 0.61 -9.55 -17.94
N SER A 34 -0.32 -9.19 -18.82
CA SER A 34 0.04 -8.52 -20.07
C SER A 34 0.34 -7.03 -19.82
N SER A 35 1.38 -6.51 -20.47
CA SER A 35 1.72 -5.08 -20.40
C SER A 35 0.67 -4.17 -21.04
N SER A 36 -0.36 -4.69 -21.71
CA SER A 36 -1.39 -3.90 -22.39
C SER A 36 -2.81 -4.42 -22.21
N ALA A 37 -3.01 -5.46 -21.40
CA ALA A 37 -4.34 -5.99 -21.13
C ALA A 37 -4.77 -5.65 -19.71
N GLU A 38 -6.09 -5.58 -19.54
CA GLU A 38 -6.73 -5.52 -18.24
C GLU A 38 -6.37 -6.77 -17.41
N PHE A 39 -6.18 -6.58 -16.11
CA PHE A 39 -6.06 -7.65 -15.13
C PHE A 39 -6.86 -7.33 -13.86
N ASP A 40 -7.36 -8.37 -13.20
CA ASP A 40 -8.09 -8.24 -11.95
C ASP A 40 -7.14 -7.98 -10.78
N PHE A 41 -7.37 -6.86 -10.10
CA PHE A 41 -6.74 -6.52 -8.84
C PHE A 41 -7.72 -6.77 -7.69
N THR A 42 -7.26 -7.43 -6.65
CA THR A 42 -7.96 -7.53 -5.37
C THR A 42 -6.97 -7.53 -4.22
N TRP A 43 -7.18 -6.61 -3.30
CA TRP A 43 -6.37 -6.43 -2.11
C TRP A 43 -7.26 -6.25 -0.89
N VAL A 44 -6.90 -6.91 0.21
CA VAL A 44 -7.59 -6.83 1.49
C VAL A 44 -6.72 -6.03 2.43
N SER A 45 -7.25 -4.89 2.88
CA SER A 45 -6.59 -4.05 3.86
C SER A 45 -6.49 -4.77 5.21
N THR A 46 -5.41 -4.53 5.95
CA THR A 46 -5.29 -4.94 7.37
C THR A 46 -5.84 -3.90 8.33
N ARG A 47 -6.36 -2.78 7.83
CA ARG A 47 -6.93 -1.75 8.69
C ARG A 47 -8.06 -2.32 9.51
N TYR A 48 -7.85 -2.30 10.81
CA TYR A 48 -8.86 -2.64 11.80
C TYR A 48 -10.00 -1.62 11.74
N PHE A 49 -11.21 -1.97 12.20
CA PHE A 49 -12.40 -1.10 12.10
C PHE A 49 -12.25 0.31 12.69
N LYS A 50 -11.25 0.54 13.56
CA LYS A 50 -10.96 1.84 14.18
C LYS A 50 -10.03 2.72 13.35
N GLU A 51 -9.36 2.14 12.36
CA GLU A 51 -8.55 2.86 11.38
C GLU A 51 -9.39 3.04 10.12
N SER A 52 -9.46 4.26 9.60
CA SER A 52 -10.27 4.56 8.42
C SER A 52 -9.35 4.91 7.26
N SER A 53 -9.25 4.01 6.29
CA SER A 53 -8.65 4.29 4.99
C SER A 53 -9.37 5.49 4.36
N GLN A 54 -8.59 6.43 3.85
CA GLN A 54 -9.05 7.66 3.21
C GLN A 54 -8.88 7.58 1.70
N SER A 55 -7.72 7.11 1.26
CA SER A 55 -7.40 6.93 -0.16
C SER A 55 -6.54 5.69 -0.34
N ILE A 56 -6.83 4.94 -1.40
CA ILE A 56 -6.02 3.81 -1.87
C ILE A 56 -5.60 4.09 -3.30
N SER A 57 -4.31 4.08 -3.56
CA SER A 57 -3.75 4.18 -4.91
C SER A 57 -2.93 2.94 -5.24
N VAL A 58 -3.01 2.49 -6.49
CA VAL A 58 -2.23 1.36 -6.99
C VAL A 58 -1.31 1.86 -8.10
N LEU A 59 -0.03 1.54 -7.97
CA LEU A 59 1.00 1.88 -8.93
C LEU A 59 1.68 0.62 -9.45
N LEU A 60 2.24 0.71 -10.65
CA LEU A 60 3.11 -0.28 -11.26
C LEU A 60 4.50 0.31 -11.42
N ALA A 61 5.48 -0.27 -10.74
CA ALA A 61 6.87 0.21 -10.75
C ALA A 61 7.84 -0.91 -11.18
N PRO A 62 8.94 -0.61 -11.89
CA PRO A 62 10.00 -1.58 -12.15
C PRO A 62 10.59 -2.13 -10.84
N ASN A 63 10.90 -3.44 -10.80
CA ASN A 63 11.49 -4.10 -9.62
C ASN A 63 12.98 -3.80 -9.45
N ALA A 64 13.35 -2.51 -9.42
CA ALA A 64 14.74 -2.08 -9.40
C ALA A 64 15.24 -1.66 -8.01
N ASN A 65 14.36 -1.25 -7.06
CA ASN A 65 14.65 -0.96 -5.63
C ASN A 65 13.44 -0.32 -4.88
N PHE A 66 12.20 -0.73 -5.18
CA PHE A 66 10.96 -0.14 -4.62
C PHE A 66 10.83 1.40 -4.69
N PRO A 67 11.05 2.04 -5.85
CA PRO A 67 10.75 3.46 -5.96
C PRO A 67 9.25 3.70 -5.73
N LEU A 68 8.89 4.74 -4.97
CA LEU A 68 7.53 5.29 -4.91
C LEU A 68 7.13 6.01 -6.22
N GLU A 69 7.97 5.91 -7.24
CA GLU A 69 7.74 6.40 -8.59
C GLU A 69 7.35 5.21 -9.48
N GLY A 70 6.16 5.30 -10.09
CA GLY A 70 5.61 4.26 -10.94
C GLY A 70 4.43 4.79 -11.75
N ILE A 71 3.93 3.97 -12.66
CA ILE A 71 2.73 4.25 -13.44
C ILE A 71 1.54 4.10 -12.50
N VAL A 72 0.77 5.16 -12.33
CA VAL A 72 -0.48 5.09 -11.57
C VAL A 72 -1.49 4.28 -12.37
N LEU A 73 -1.93 3.16 -11.82
CA LEU A 73 -2.98 2.33 -12.41
C LEU A 73 -4.38 2.78 -11.95
N VAL A 74 -4.50 3.16 -10.68
CA VAL A 74 -5.74 3.71 -10.11
C VAL A 74 -5.44 4.60 -8.90
N LYS A 75 -6.33 5.57 -8.65
CA LYS A 75 -6.33 6.42 -7.46
C LYS A 75 -7.70 6.39 -6.80
N ASP A 76 -7.71 6.66 -5.50
CA ASP A 76 -8.92 6.80 -4.69
C ASP A 76 -9.86 5.60 -4.83
N LEU A 77 -9.29 4.40 -4.79
CA LEU A 77 -10.04 3.17 -4.95
C LEU A 77 -11.06 3.00 -3.80
N ILE A 78 -12.30 2.72 -4.17
CA ILE A 78 -13.41 2.58 -3.23
C ILE A 78 -13.51 1.11 -2.81
N ALA A 79 -13.76 0.88 -1.51
CA ALA A 79 -13.95 -0.46 -0.99
C ALA A 79 -15.15 -1.14 -1.67
N THR A 80 -14.95 -2.36 -2.16
CA THR A 80 -16.00 -3.21 -2.75
C THR A 80 -16.74 -4.02 -1.70
N ALA A 81 -16.10 -4.27 -0.55
CA ALA A 81 -16.72 -4.87 0.62
C ALA A 81 -16.17 -4.24 1.92
N PRO A 82 -17.02 -4.02 2.93
CA PRO A 82 -16.55 -3.60 4.24
C PRO A 82 -15.70 -4.68 4.91
N GLY A 83 -14.82 -4.29 5.82
CA GLY A 83 -14.07 -5.23 6.64
C GLY A 83 -14.98 -6.03 7.57
N VAL A 84 -14.64 -7.30 7.82
CA VAL A 84 -15.39 -8.20 8.71
C VAL A 84 -14.44 -8.84 9.71
N GLY A 85 -14.69 -8.62 11.01
CA GLY A 85 -13.86 -9.15 12.08
C GLY A 85 -12.47 -8.50 12.10
N GLU A 86 -11.43 -9.33 11.99
CA GLU A 86 -10.02 -8.90 11.96
C GLU A 86 -9.54 -8.53 10.55
N ALA A 87 -10.34 -8.78 9.51
CA ALA A 87 -10.02 -8.39 8.13
C ALA A 87 -10.53 -6.98 7.85
N GLY A 88 -9.68 -6.15 7.26
CA GLY A 88 -10.06 -4.82 6.81
C GLY A 88 -10.88 -4.85 5.52
N PRO A 89 -11.28 -3.67 5.01
CA PRO A 89 -12.06 -3.55 3.78
C PRO A 89 -11.35 -4.19 2.59
N THR A 90 -12.15 -4.75 1.68
CA THR A 90 -11.66 -5.32 0.42
C THR A 90 -11.79 -4.29 -0.69
N TYR A 91 -10.78 -4.21 -1.53
CA TYR A 91 -10.71 -3.32 -2.68
C TYR A 91 -10.45 -4.14 -3.94
N SER A 92 -11.23 -3.91 -4.98
CA SER A 92 -11.08 -4.60 -6.26
C SER A 92 -11.26 -3.63 -7.43
N ALA A 93 -10.51 -3.85 -8.50
CA ALA A 93 -10.61 -3.11 -9.76
C ALA A 93 -10.08 -3.95 -10.93
N SER A 94 -10.53 -3.64 -12.15
CA SER A 94 -9.83 -4.03 -13.37
C SER A 94 -8.79 -2.95 -13.68
N LEU A 95 -7.52 -3.33 -13.77
CA LEU A 95 -6.40 -2.41 -13.97
C LEU A 95 -5.72 -2.67 -15.31
N THR A 96 -5.36 -1.60 -16.02
CA THR A 96 -4.61 -1.67 -17.29
C THR A 96 -3.31 -0.90 -17.18
N PRO A 97 -2.15 -1.53 -17.41
CA PRO A 97 -0.91 -0.79 -17.54
C PRO A 97 -0.91 0.06 -18.82
N GLU A 98 -0.92 1.39 -18.68
CA GLU A 98 -0.82 2.31 -19.82
C GLU A 98 0.63 2.75 -20.03
N PHE A 99 1.38 1.97 -20.81
CA PHE A 99 2.72 2.35 -21.25
C PHE A 99 2.64 3.22 -22.52
N VAL A 100 3.59 4.16 -22.67
CA VAL A 100 3.70 4.99 -23.87
C VAL A 100 3.93 4.09 -25.08
N ALA A 101 3.07 4.21 -26.11
CA ALA A 101 3.14 3.40 -27.33
C ALA A 101 4.56 3.42 -27.93
N SER A 102 5.06 2.23 -28.30
CA SER A 102 6.44 1.89 -28.77
C SER A 102 7.44 1.39 -27.72
N SER A 103 7.06 1.33 -26.45
CA SER A 103 7.88 0.71 -25.42
C SER A 103 7.40 -0.72 -25.12
N SER A 104 8.21 -1.73 -25.48
CA SER A 104 7.97 -3.09 -24.99
C SER A 104 8.49 -3.18 -23.56
N HIS A 105 7.57 -3.37 -22.62
CA HIS A 105 7.90 -3.52 -21.20
C HIS A 105 7.69 -4.99 -20.84
N THR A 106 8.78 -5.65 -20.46
CA THR A 106 8.78 -7.04 -19.98
C THR A 106 9.74 -7.15 -18.81
N GLY A 107 9.51 -8.16 -17.96
CA GLY A 107 10.36 -8.46 -16.82
C GLY A 107 9.67 -8.25 -15.48
N ASP A 108 10.47 -8.06 -14.42
CA ASP A 108 9.95 -8.00 -13.06
C ASP A 108 9.49 -6.58 -12.71
N PHE A 109 8.23 -6.51 -12.29
CA PHE A 109 7.58 -5.30 -11.80
C PHE A 109 7.07 -5.53 -10.38
N VAL A 110 6.72 -4.45 -9.71
CA VAL A 110 6.10 -4.44 -8.40
C VAL A 110 4.82 -3.63 -8.50
N LEU A 111 3.70 -4.24 -8.11
CA LEU A 111 2.49 -3.52 -7.77
C LEU A 111 2.65 -2.91 -6.40
N VAL A 112 2.44 -1.60 -6.32
CA VAL A 112 2.54 -0.83 -5.09
C VAL A 112 1.16 -0.37 -4.69
N VAL A 113 0.69 -0.77 -3.51
CA VAL A 113 -0.53 -0.25 -2.89
C VAL A 113 -0.12 0.81 -1.88
N ILE A 114 -0.58 2.04 -2.07
CA ILE A 114 -0.42 3.13 -1.12
C ILE A 114 -1.78 3.38 -0.48
N GLU A 115 -1.83 3.27 0.84
CA GLU A 115 -3.01 3.54 1.64
C GLU A 115 -2.75 4.72 2.58
N ASP A 116 -3.49 5.80 2.39
CA ASP A 116 -3.58 6.89 3.36
C ASP A 116 -4.73 6.60 4.32
N TYR A 117 -4.49 6.70 5.62
CA TYR A 117 -5.48 6.35 6.64
C TYR A 117 -5.34 7.20 7.90
N PHE A 118 -6.38 7.22 8.73
CA PHE A 118 -6.28 7.70 10.10
C PHE A 118 -5.99 6.54 11.04
N ALA A 119 -4.82 6.57 11.69
CA ALA A 119 -4.43 5.61 12.71
C ALA A 119 -5.26 5.80 13.98
N TYR A 120 -5.20 4.81 14.89
CA TYR A 120 -5.85 4.92 16.20
C TYR A 120 -5.42 6.22 16.92
N GLY A 121 -6.40 7.03 17.33
CA GLY A 121 -6.16 8.38 17.87
C GLY A 121 -6.32 9.52 16.86
N GLY A 122 -6.64 9.21 15.59
CA GLY A 122 -6.99 10.20 14.57
C GLY A 122 -5.81 10.85 13.85
N ASN A 123 -4.59 10.32 14.03
CA ASN A 123 -3.41 10.84 13.36
C ASN A 123 -3.35 10.34 11.91
N PRO A 124 -3.05 11.20 10.93
CA PRO A 124 -2.84 10.76 9.56
C PRO A 124 -1.60 9.87 9.48
N ALA A 125 -1.71 8.80 8.71
CA ALA A 125 -0.65 7.82 8.49
C ALA A 125 -0.73 7.27 7.06
N MET A 126 0.36 6.66 6.62
CA MET A 126 0.49 6.07 5.28
C MET A 126 1.06 4.66 5.41
N SER A 127 0.51 3.74 4.64
CA SER A 127 1.01 2.38 4.46
C SER A 127 1.38 2.15 3.02
N VAL A 128 2.45 1.40 2.78
CA VAL A 128 2.89 1.03 1.45
C VAL A 128 3.16 -0.47 1.42
N GLU A 129 2.55 -1.13 0.45
CA GLU A 129 2.66 -2.57 0.25
C GLU A 129 3.06 -2.90 -1.17
N TYR A 130 3.75 -4.02 -1.32
CA TYR A 130 4.43 -4.39 -2.54
C TYR A 130 4.09 -5.82 -2.92
N GLN A 131 3.77 -6.03 -4.19
CA GLN A 131 3.59 -7.36 -4.77
C GLN A 131 4.40 -7.48 -6.05
N THR A 132 5.42 -8.32 -6.04
CA THR A 132 6.17 -8.64 -7.27
C THR A 132 5.28 -9.39 -8.26
N ILE A 133 5.33 -8.97 -9.52
CA ILE A 133 4.67 -9.58 -10.67
C ILE A 133 5.61 -9.55 -11.89
N THR A 134 5.27 -10.28 -12.94
CA THR A 134 6.00 -10.24 -14.21
C THR A 134 5.10 -9.65 -15.31
N LEU A 135 5.68 -8.82 -16.18
CA LEU A 135 5.06 -8.37 -17.44
C LEU A 135 5.66 -9.11 -18.64
#